data_AF-A0A2V7FW17-F1
#
_entry.id   AF-A0A2V7FW17-F1
#
_cell.length_a   1.000
_cell.length_b   1.000
_cell.length_c   1.000
_cell.angle_alpha   90.00
_cell.angle_beta   90.00
_cell.angle_gamma   90.00
#
_symmetry.space_group_name_H-M   'P 1'
#
loop_
_entity.id
_entity.type
_entity.pdbx_description
1 polymer ?
#
loop_
_entity_poly.entity_id
_entity_poly.type
_entity_poly.pdbx_seq_one_letter_code
_entity_poly.pdbx_strand_id
1 'polypeptide(L)'
;MNRKGFTLIELLIVVVIIGILAAIAIPKFANTKGKAYIASMKSDLRNLVTAEEAFFADSVKYSTNVTSKVGGVACTPVAGQVSWCPTTGNNLVTLNVPGGGWDATMTNNNLTGGSLVTCSIFVNEGADPAGIATSEGAPACK
;
A
#
# COMPACT_ATOMS: atom_id res chain seq x y z
N MET A 1 -39.74 -29.71 -31.66
CA MET A 1 -38.60 -29.19 -30.87
C MET A 1 -39.08 -29.00 -29.44
N ASN A 2 -38.69 -29.88 -28.51
CA ASN A 2 -39.15 -29.85 -27.12
C ASN A 2 -38.29 -28.84 -26.34
N ARG A 3 -38.79 -27.60 -26.20
CA ARG A 3 -38.15 -26.60 -25.32
C ARG A 3 -38.51 -26.94 -23.87
N LYS A 4 -37.58 -27.57 -23.15
CA LYS A 4 -37.67 -27.67 -21.69
C LYS A 4 -37.50 -26.26 -21.13
N GLY A 5 -38.57 -25.68 -20.59
CA GLY A 5 -38.52 -24.43 -19.84
C GLY A 5 -37.95 -24.68 -18.44
N PHE A 6 -37.10 -23.76 -17.97
CA PHE A 6 -36.70 -23.70 -16.56
C PHE A 6 -37.93 -23.38 -15.69
N THR A 7 -38.04 -24.04 -14.54
CA THR A 7 -39.12 -23.72 -13.59
C THR A 7 -38.77 -22.46 -12.80
N LEU A 8 -39.79 -21.66 -12.45
CA LEU A 8 -39.60 -20.47 -11.61
C LEU A 8 -39.00 -20.84 -10.23
N ILE A 9 -39.33 -22.01 -9.70
CA ILE A 9 -38.81 -22.48 -8.42
C ILE A 9 -37.32 -22.86 -8.49
N GLU A 10 -36.85 -23.41 -9.62
CA GLU A 10 -35.41 -23.67 -9.83
C GLU A 10 -34.61 -22.37 -9.85
N LEU A 11 -35.11 -21.31 -10.46
CA LEU A 11 -34.41 -20.03 -10.44
C LEU A 11 -34.48 -19.36 -9.06
N LEU A 12 -35.59 -19.52 -8.33
CA LEU A 12 -35.76 -18.95 -6.99
C LEU A 12 -34.77 -19.56 -5.98
N ILE A 13 -34.63 -20.89 -5.95
CA ILE A 13 -33.69 -21.53 -5.02
C ILE A 13 -32.23 -21.16 -5.33
N VAL A 14 -31.87 -20.99 -6.61
CA VAL A 14 -30.52 -20.61 -7.02
C VAL A 14 -30.17 -19.19 -6.55
N VAL A 15 -31.06 -18.22 -6.70
CA VAL A 15 -30.78 -16.85 -6.24
C VAL A 15 -30.70 -16.76 -4.71
N VAL A 16 -31.48 -17.58 -3.99
CA VAL A 16 -31.39 -17.67 -2.53
C VAL A 16 -30.02 -18.22 -2.10
N ILE A 17 -29.55 -19.30 -2.72
CA ILE A 17 -28.24 -19.89 -2.41
C ILE A 17 -27.11 -18.89 -2.73
N ILE A 18 -27.14 -18.24 -3.88
CA ILE A 18 -26.13 -17.22 -4.25
C ILE A 18 -26.17 -16.03 -3.27
N GLY A 19 -27.37 -15.61 -2.82
CA GLY A 19 -27.53 -14.55 -1.83
C GLY A 19 -26.86 -14.87 -0.49
N ILE A 20 -27.03 -16.09 0.02
CA ILE A 20 -26.40 -16.54 1.27
C ILE A 20 -24.87 -16.58 1.12
N LEU A 21 -24.36 -17.13 0.00
CA LEU A 21 -22.93 -17.19 -0.26
C LEU A 21 -22.32 -15.79 -0.39
N ALA A 22 -22.99 -14.87 -1.09
CA ALA A 22 -22.54 -13.50 -1.28
C ALA A 22 -22.46 -12.72 0.04
N ALA A 23 -23.46 -12.88 0.92
CA ALA A 23 -23.49 -12.20 2.21
C ALA A 23 -22.27 -12.52 3.09
N ILE A 24 -21.75 -13.75 3.04
CA ILE A 24 -20.55 -14.16 3.78
C ILE A 24 -19.27 -13.79 3.02
N ALA A 25 -19.27 -13.96 1.70
CA ALA A 25 -18.07 -13.79 0.88
C ALA A 25 -17.64 -12.31 0.75
N ILE A 26 -18.59 -11.38 0.58
CA ILE A 26 -18.32 -9.95 0.37
C ILE A 26 -17.50 -9.32 1.52
N PRO A 27 -17.92 -9.40 2.80
CA PRO A 27 -17.16 -8.78 3.89
C PRO A 27 -15.78 -9.45 4.08
N LYS A 28 -15.70 -10.78 3.90
CA LYS A 28 -14.43 -11.52 3.98
C LYS A 28 -13.45 -11.05 2.91
N PHE A 29 -13.91 -10.92 1.67
CA PHE A 29 -13.09 -10.47 0.55
C PHE A 29 -12.62 -9.02 0.71
N ALA A 30 -13.49 -8.13 1.21
CA ALA A 30 -13.13 -6.74 1.50
C ALA A 30 -11.99 -6.66 2.55
N ASN A 31 -12.06 -7.44 3.62
CA ASN A 31 -11.00 -7.49 4.65
C ASN A 31 -9.69 -8.07 4.08
N THR A 32 -9.74 -9.15 3.30
CA THR A 32 -8.54 -9.71 2.65
C THR A 32 -7.88 -8.71 1.71
N LYS A 33 -8.65 -7.95 0.93
CA LYS A 33 -8.12 -6.86 0.10
C LYS A 33 -7.44 -5.78 0.93
N GLY A 34 -8.09 -5.35 2.02
CA GLY A 34 -7.50 -4.37 2.95
C GLY A 34 -6.14 -4.81 3.49
N LYS A 35 -6.04 -6.07 3.94
CA LYS A 35 -4.76 -6.65 4.39
C LYS A 35 -3.71 -6.72 3.28
N ALA A 36 -4.11 -7.02 2.05
CA ALA A 36 -3.20 -7.05 0.90
C ALA A 36 -2.62 -5.66 0.59
N TYR A 37 -3.44 -4.60 0.67
CA TYR A 37 -2.97 -3.22 0.50
C TYR A 37 -2.03 -2.79 1.64
N ILE A 38 -2.31 -3.19 2.88
CA ILE A 38 -1.39 -2.94 4.00
C ILE A 38 -0.05 -3.65 3.80
N ALA A 39 -0.09 -4.90 3.34
CA ALA A 39 1.13 -5.65 3.03
C ALA A 39 1.94 -5.01 1.88
N SER A 40 1.27 -4.51 0.84
CA SER A 40 1.97 -3.81 -0.25
C SER A 40 2.61 -2.52 0.22
N MET A 41 1.92 -1.71 1.05
CA MET A 41 2.50 -0.50 1.63
C MET A 41 3.76 -0.80 2.45
N LYS A 42 3.73 -1.84 3.31
CA LYS A 42 4.91 -2.27 4.08
C LYS A 42 6.06 -2.73 3.18
N SER A 43 5.75 -3.45 2.10
CA SER A 43 6.76 -3.89 1.13
C SER A 43 7.40 -2.70 0.42
N ASP A 44 6.60 -1.73 -0.02
CA ASP A 44 7.09 -0.53 -0.70
C ASP A 44 7.97 0.34 0.21
N LEU A 45 7.61 0.48 1.49
CA LEU A 45 8.45 1.16 2.48
C LEU A 45 9.79 0.45 2.69
N ARG A 46 9.85 -0.88 2.69
CA ARG A 46 11.13 -1.62 2.74
C ARG A 46 11.95 -1.41 1.48
N ASN A 47 11.30 -1.39 0.32
CA ASN A 47 11.97 -1.09 -0.94
C ASN A 47 12.50 0.35 -0.95
N LEU A 48 11.81 1.29 -0.31
CA LEU A 48 12.28 2.66 -0.13
C LEU A 48 13.56 2.69 0.70
N VAL A 49 13.64 1.91 1.77
CA VAL A 49 14.89 1.76 2.55
C VAL A 49 16.03 1.30 1.66
N THR A 50 15.83 0.23 0.88
CA THR A 50 16.88 -0.25 -0.03
C THR A 50 17.28 0.81 -1.06
N ALA A 51 16.35 1.62 -1.56
CA ALA A 51 16.63 2.67 -2.53
C ALA A 51 17.38 3.87 -1.91
N GLU A 52 17.00 4.29 -0.70
CA GLU A 52 17.68 5.35 0.06
C GLU A 52 19.10 4.91 0.46
N GLU A 53 19.29 3.66 0.91
CA GLU A 53 20.62 3.12 1.24
C GLU A 53 21.53 3.04 0.00
N ALA A 54 20.99 2.64 -1.14
CA ALA A 54 21.74 2.64 -2.39
C ALA A 54 22.16 4.06 -2.79
N PHE A 55 21.27 5.04 -2.65
CA PHE A 55 21.58 6.44 -2.93
C PHE A 55 22.60 7.03 -1.93
N PHE A 56 22.50 6.65 -0.65
CA PHE A 56 23.45 7.04 0.37
C PHE A 56 24.85 6.49 0.08
N ALA A 57 24.96 5.26 -0.41
CA ALA A 57 26.24 4.68 -0.81
C ALA A 57 26.96 5.48 -1.91
N ASP A 58 26.19 6.07 -2.84
CA ASP A 58 26.73 6.87 -3.94
C ASP A 58 26.94 8.36 -3.57
N SER A 59 26.07 8.93 -2.72
CA SER A 59 25.99 10.38 -2.48
C SER A 59 26.36 10.83 -1.06
N VAL A 60 26.58 9.88 -0.13
CA VAL A 60 26.87 10.09 1.30
C VAL A 60 25.81 10.96 2.00
N LYS A 61 24.57 10.89 1.50
CA LYS A 61 23.40 11.58 2.06
C LYS A 61 22.13 10.89 1.60
N TYR A 62 21.09 10.92 2.43
CA TYR A 62 19.72 10.55 2.04
C TYR A 62 19.06 11.69 1.25
N SER A 63 17.98 11.40 0.53
CA SER A 63 17.31 12.37 -0.34
C SER A 63 15.82 12.48 -0.04
N THR A 64 15.29 13.71 -0.03
CA THR A 64 13.84 13.92 -0.05
C THR A 64 13.24 13.79 -1.46
N ASN A 65 14.09 13.70 -2.48
CA ASN A 65 13.68 13.61 -3.87
C ASN A 65 13.68 12.16 -4.33
N VAL A 66 12.48 11.57 -4.30
CA VAL A 66 12.20 10.26 -4.88
C VAL A 66 11.50 10.42 -6.23
N THR A 67 11.80 9.53 -7.17
CA THR A 67 11.06 9.43 -8.44
C THR A 67 9.72 8.75 -8.17
N SER A 68 8.73 9.48 -7.63
CA SER A 68 7.41 8.91 -7.40
C SER A 68 6.57 8.82 -8.68
N LYS A 69 5.69 7.81 -8.78
CA LYS A 69 4.62 7.76 -9.79
C LYS A 69 3.62 8.89 -9.55
N VAL A 70 3.91 10.11 -9.98
CA VAL A 70 2.88 11.15 -10.06
C VAL A 70 2.15 10.96 -11.39
N GLY A 71 0.92 10.45 -11.34
CA GLY A 71 0.00 10.48 -12.49
C GLY A 71 0.11 9.34 -13.52
N GLY A 72 0.56 8.13 -13.14
CA GLY A 72 0.52 6.96 -14.03
C GLY A 72 1.68 6.84 -15.02
N VAL A 73 2.68 7.73 -14.94
CA VAL A 73 3.95 7.59 -15.65
C VAL A 73 4.80 6.51 -14.96
N ALA A 74 5.47 5.66 -15.74
CA ALA A 74 6.46 4.73 -15.21
C ALA A 74 7.56 5.50 -14.48
N CYS A 75 8.02 5.03 -13.32
CA CYS A 75 9.14 5.70 -12.64
C CYS A 75 10.40 5.40 -13.43
N THR A 76 10.78 6.37 -14.24
CA THR A 76 12.01 6.40 -15.01
C THR A 76 13.11 6.92 -14.09
N PRO A 77 14.24 6.22 -13.94
CA PRO A 77 15.35 6.71 -13.13
C PRO A 77 15.76 8.13 -13.57
N VAL A 78 15.78 9.07 -12.64
CA VAL A 78 16.25 10.44 -12.87
C VAL A 78 17.57 10.62 -12.13
N ALA A 79 18.56 11.19 -12.81
CA ALA A 79 19.86 11.47 -12.20
C ALA A 79 19.71 12.40 -10.99
N GLY A 80 20.37 12.05 -9.88
CA GLY A 80 20.34 12.84 -8.65
C GLY A 80 19.08 12.65 -7.79
N GLN A 81 18.22 11.67 -8.10
CA GLN A 81 17.05 11.30 -7.31
C GLN A 81 17.09 9.83 -6.90
N VAL A 82 16.37 9.50 -5.83
CA VAL A 82 16.18 8.11 -5.39
C VAL A 82 15.17 7.44 -6.32
N SER A 83 15.59 6.37 -6.98
CA SER A 83 14.74 5.62 -7.91
C SER A 83 13.87 4.63 -7.14
N TRP A 84 12.65 5.04 -6.78
CA TRP A 84 11.71 4.23 -6.02
C TRP A 84 10.30 4.28 -6.61
N CYS A 85 9.74 3.11 -6.92
CA CYS A 85 8.41 2.96 -7.51
C CYS A 85 7.43 2.34 -6.51
N PRO A 86 6.45 3.10 -5.97
CA PRO A 86 5.39 2.50 -5.19
C PRO A 86 4.44 1.68 -6.08
N THR A 87 3.82 0.68 -5.47
CA THR A 87 2.72 -0.10 -6.05
C THR A 87 1.53 0.82 -6.37
N THR A 88 0.81 0.56 -7.47
CA THR A 88 -0.36 1.37 -7.85
C THR A 88 -1.36 1.48 -6.69
N GLY A 89 -1.73 2.71 -6.36
CA GLY A 89 -2.66 3.02 -5.27
C GLY A 89 -2.00 3.30 -3.93
N ASN A 90 -0.72 2.96 -3.75
CA ASN A 90 0.10 3.39 -2.62
C ASN A 90 0.68 4.78 -2.91
N ASN A 91 0.56 5.70 -1.96
CA ASN A 91 1.03 7.08 -2.09
C ASN A 91 1.95 7.42 -0.93
N LEU A 92 3.11 7.97 -1.26
CA LEU A 92 4.00 8.62 -0.31
C LEU A 92 3.39 9.96 0.11
N VAL A 93 3.19 10.14 1.42
CA VAL A 93 2.59 11.34 1.99
C VAL A 93 3.68 12.26 2.52
N THR A 94 4.63 11.72 3.27
CA THR A 94 5.82 12.44 3.72
C THR A 94 7.08 11.64 3.45
N LEU A 95 8.15 12.36 3.13
CA LEU A 95 9.54 11.89 3.18
C LEU A 95 10.38 13.04 3.70
N ASN A 96 10.95 12.86 4.87
CA ASN A 96 11.73 13.88 5.57
C ASN A 96 13.11 13.33 5.91
N VAL A 97 14.14 14.18 5.81
CA VAL A 97 15.55 13.79 5.94
C VAL A 97 16.28 14.77 6.86
N PRO A 98 16.15 14.64 8.19
CA PRO A 98 16.83 15.50 9.15
C PRO A 98 18.28 15.07 9.33
N GLY A 99 19.15 15.44 8.38
CA GLY A 99 20.62 15.53 8.50
C GLY A 99 21.43 14.24 8.77
N GLY A 100 20.82 13.17 9.28
CA GLY A 100 21.48 11.91 9.63
C GLY A 100 20.57 10.68 9.55
N GLY A 101 19.27 10.88 9.37
CA GLY A 101 18.29 9.83 9.16
C GLY A 101 17.17 10.32 8.25
N TRP A 102 16.13 9.50 8.15
CA TRP A 102 14.92 9.87 7.43
C TRP A 102 13.71 9.10 7.93
N ASP A 103 12.54 9.70 7.70
CA ASP A 103 11.24 9.12 7.94
C ASP A 103 10.37 9.22 6.70
N ALA A 104 9.48 8.25 6.52
CA ALA A 104 8.49 8.27 5.46
C ALA A 104 7.14 7.77 5.95
N THR A 105 6.08 8.42 5.47
CA THR A 105 4.71 7.97 5.68
C THR A 105 4.01 7.70 4.35
N MET A 106 3.17 6.68 4.32
CA MET A 106 2.45 6.20 3.15
C MET A 106 0.99 5.89 3.46
N THR A 107 0.13 6.09 2.47
CA THR A 107 -1.31 5.74 2.51
C THR A 107 -1.70 4.97 1.24
N ASN A 108 -2.90 4.38 1.22
CA ASN A 108 -3.45 3.74 0.02
C ASN A 108 -4.86 4.27 -0.31
N ASN A 109 -5.04 4.74 -1.55
CA ASN A 109 -6.29 5.34 -2.04
C ASN A 109 -7.48 4.37 -2.14
N ASN A 110 -7.25 3.07 -2.07
CA ASN A 110 -8.29 2.03 -2.14
C ASN A 110 -8.85 1.66 -0.75
N LEU A 111 -8.30 2.24 0.33
CA LEU A 111 -8.76 2.05 1.70
C LEU A 111 -9.73 3.20 2.08
N THR A 112 -10.92 3.23 1.48
CA THR A 112 -11.90 4.33 1.63
C THR A 112 -13.05 4.03 2.63
N GLY A 113 -12.96 2.95 3.40
CA GLY A 113 -14.09 2.35 4.14
C GLY A 113 -14.10 2.49 5.66
N GLY A 114 -13.32 3.40 6.25
CA GLY A 114 -13.28 3.63 7.71
C GLY A 114 -11.89 3.43 8.29
N SER A 115 -11.27 4.55 8.67
CA SER A 115 -9.85 4.73 9.04
C SER A 115 -8.90 4.72 7.85
N LEU A 116 -8.37 5.90 7.50
CA LEU A 116 -7.23 6.04 6.60
C LEU A 116 -6.07 5.26 7.23
N VAL A 117 -5.73 4.09 6.67
CA VAL A 117 -4.59 3.33 7.20
C VAL A 117 -3.31 4.02 6.73
N THR A 118 -2.53 4.48 7.69
CA THR A 118 -1.26 5.13 7.43
C THR A 118 -0.15 4.20 7.87
N CYS A 119 0.83 4.00 6.99
CA CYS A 119 2.04 3.26 7.31
C CYS A 119 3.22 4.22 7.44
N SER A 120 4.13 3.93 8.35
CA SER A 120 5.37 4.71 8.49
C SER A 120 6.59 3.80 8.64
N ILE A 121 7.75 4.37 8.35
CA ILE A 121 9.07 3.80 8.60
C ILE A 121 10.03 4.94 8.91
N PHE A 122 11.04 4.67 9.74
CA PHE A 122 12.13 5.59 10.02
C PHE A 122 13.45 4.81 10.07
N VAL A 123 14.54 5.50 9.70
CA VAL A 123 15.91 4.96 9.66
C VAL A 123 16.86 6.03 10.19
N ASN A 124 17.79 5.63 11.06
CA ASN A 124 18.76 6.49 11.74
C ASN A 124 18.11 7.71 12.45
N GLU A 125 16.90 7.51 12.98
CA GLU A 125 16.18 8.49 13.81
C GLU A 125 15.80 7.90 15.17
N GLY A 126 15.69 8.74 16.19
CA GLY A 126 15.36 8.30 17.55
C GLY A 126 13.94 7.74 17.71
N ALA A 127 12.99 8.19 16.88
CA ALA A 127 11.62 7.70 16.83
C ALA A 127 10.91 8.16 15.56
N ASP A 128 9.88 7.44 15.15
CA ASP A 128 8.95 7.87 14.10
C ASP A 128 8.19 9.15 14.50
N PRO A 129 8.28 10.25 13.75
CA PRO A 129 7.49 11.45 14.01
C PRO A 129 5.97 11.21 13.98
N ALA A 130 5.51 10.22 13.22
CA ALA A 130 4.09 9.84 13.17
C ALA A 130 3.65 8.97 14.36
N GLY A 131 4.59 8.43 15.14
CA GLY A 131 4.31 7.56 16.29
C GLY A 131 3.62 6.23 15.93
N ILE A 132 3.75 5.76 14.68
CA ILE A 132 3.15 4.53 14.17
C ILE A 132 4.18 3.40 14.18
N ALA A 133 5.38 3.65 13.67
CA ALA A 133 6.50 2.72 13.72
C ALA A 133 7.23 2.83 15.06
N THR A 134 7.40 1.70 15.73
CA THR A 134 8.04 1.61 17.05
C THR A 134 9.47 1.07 16.99
N SER A 135 9.93 0.67 15.81
CA SER A 135 11.24 0.07 15.63
C SER A 135 11.81 0.51 14.29
N GLU A 136 13.08 0.87 14.32
CA GLU A 136 13.82 1.35 13.15
C GLU A 136 13.85 0.30 12.03
N GLY A 137 13.68 0.74 10.78
CA GLY A 137 13.68 -0.11 9.60
C GLY A 137 12.51 -1.11 9.51
N ALA A 138 11.59 -1.10 10.49
CA ALA A 138 10.43 -1.98 10.54
C ALA A 138 9.15 -1.19 10.25
N PRO A 139 8.55 -1.33 9.05
CA PRO A 139 7.35 -0.57 8.72
C PRO A 139 6.14 -1.05 9.53
N ALA A 140 5.44 -0.10 10.13
CA ALA A 140 4.20 -0.32 10.87
C ALA A 140 3.06 0.43 10.20
N CYS A 141 1.81 0.01 10.46
CA CYS A 141 0.63 0.67 9.93
C CYS A 141 -0.46 0.73 11.00
N LYS A 142 -1.23 1.80 11.01
CA LYS A 142 -2.32 2.06 11.95
C LYS A 142 -3.52 2.68 11.26
#